data_AF-A0A1F9SFN0-F1
#
_entry.id   AF-A0A1F9SFN0-F1
#
_cell.length_a   1.000
_cell.length_b   1.000
_cell.length_c   1.000
_cell.angle_alpha   90.00
_cell.angle_beta   90.00
_cell.angle_gamma   90.00
#
_symmetry.space_group_name_H-M   'P 1'
#
loop_
_entity.id
_entity.type
_entity.pdbx_description
1 polymer ?
#
loop_
_entity_poly.entity_id
_entity_poly.type
_entity_poly.pdbx_seq_one_letter_code
_entity_poly.pdbx_strand_id
1 'polypeptide(L)'
;MGRPGVKAVLALLLLQAVPALAAGSGVSRNYFVEFYVVHILGLMVALTMASELVAKRGVPALQLRLWWNWLLLLSFTVCAFSGLALFLPLQKPLAKLLFKAHVWTGAVGGWAGLYHAAARLRHMRPVV
;
A
#
# COMPACT_ATOMS: atom_id res chain seq x y z
N MET A 1 27.27 25.63 0.03
CA MET A 1 26.41 25.17 1.15
C MET A 1 24.94 25.30 0.75
N GLY A 2 24.34 24.21 0.26
CA GLY A 2 22.96 24.23 -0.27
C GLY A 2 21.92 24.09 0.85
N ARG A 3 21.00 25.05 0.96
CA ARG A 3 19.96 25.08 1.99
C ARG A 3 19.02 23.85 1.87
N PRO A 4 18.88 23.01 2.91
CA PRO A 4 18.08 21.77 2.84
C PRO A 4 16.59 22.01 2.58
N GLY A 5 16.07 23.21 2.89
CA GLY A 5 14.67 23.57 2.65
C GLY A 5 14.30 23.74 1.17
N VAL A 6 15.22 24.14 0.29
CA VAL A 6 14.92 24.37 -1.13
C VAL A 6 14.69 23.04 -1.86
N LYS A 7 15.44 22.00 -1.52
CA LYS A 7 15.25 20.65 -2.09
C LYS A 7 13.94 20.02 -1.61
N ALA A 8 13.54 20.25 -0.36
CA ALA A 8 12.27 19.76 0.17
C ALA A 8 11.07 20.46 -0.48
N VAL A 9 11.14 21.78 -0.69
CA VAL A 9 10.08 22.54 -1.38
C VAL A 9 10.02 22.18 -2.87
N LEU A 10 11.16 21.97 -3.53
CA LEU A 10 11.20 21.52 -4.92
C LEU A 10 10.67 20.10 -5.08
N ALA A 11 10.97 19.19 -4.15
CA ALA A 11 10.39 17.85 -4.13
C ALA A 11 8.88 17.86 -3.87
N LEU A 12 8.40 18.77 -3.00
CA LEU A 12 6.98 18.97 -2.74
C LEU A 12 6.26 19.55 -3.96
N LEU A 13 6.86 20.53 -4.65
CA LEU A 13 6.35 21.11 -5.89
C LEU A 13 6.32 20.09 -7.03
N LEU A 14 7.34 19.23 -7.14
CA LEU A 14 7.36 18.15 -8.13
C LEU A 14 6.32 17.06 -7.82
N LEU A 15 6.05 16.76 -6.54
CA LEU A 15 4.96 15.85 -6.15
C LEU A 15 3.56 16.43 -6.47
N GLN A 16 3.40 17.74 -6.38
CA GLN A 16 2.13 18.43 -6.63
C GLN A 16 1.89 18.77 -8.11
N ALA A 17 2.92 18.75 -8.96
CA ALA A 17 2.80 19.06 -10.38
C ALA A 17 2.34 17.88 -11.26
N VAL A 18 2.52 16.63 -10.80
CA VAL A 18 2.09 15.43 -11.54
C VAL A 18 0.56 15.35 -11.77
N PRO A 19 -0.32 15.67 -10.81
CA PRO A 19 -1.77 15.56 -11.03
C PRO A 19 -2.33 16.68 -11.91
N ALA A 20 -1.61 17.79 -12.14
CA ALA A 20 -2.08 18.91 -12.96
C ALA A 20 -1.95 18.63 -14.48
N LEU A 21 -0.93 17.86 -14.90
CA LEU A 21 -0.70 17.55 -16.31
C LEU A 21 -1.59 16.39 -16.84
N ALA A 22 -2.17 15.60 -15.94
CA ALA A 22 -3.02 14.46 -16.30
C ALA A 22 -4.49 14.82 -16.59
N ALA A 23 -4.89 16.10 -16.43
CA ALA A 23 -6.29 16.53 -16.53
C ALA A 23 -6.82 16.73 -17.96
N GLY A 24 -5.98 16.54 -19.00
CA GLY A 24 -6.30 16.95 -20.37
C GLY A 24 -6.64 15.86 -21.38
N SER A 25 -6.73 14.58 -21.01
CA SER A 25 -6.97 13.50 -21.99
C SER A 25 -8.32 12.82 -21.78
N GLY A 26 -9.22 12.98 -22.75
CA GLY A 26 -10.50 12.28 -22.88
C GLY A 26 -10.34 10.78 -23.19
N VAL A 27 -9.49 10.11 -22.42
CA VAL A 27 -9.20 8.67 -22.50
C VAL A 27 -10.20 7.95 -21.60
N SER A 28 -10.65 6.77 -22.02
CA SER A 28 -11.47 5.87 -21.21
C SER A 28 -10.99 5.89 -19.76
N ARG A 29 -11.90 6.13 -18.81
CA ARG A 29 -11.55 6.23 -17.38
C ARG A 29 -10.86 4.93 -16.95
N ASN A 30 -9.54 4.95 -16.92
CA ASN A 30 -8.74 3.77 -16.61
C ASN A 30 -8.73 3.62 -15.09
N TYR A 31 -9.74 2.95 -14.55
CA TYR A 31 -9.91 2.69 -13.12
C TYR A 31 -8.65 2.07 -12.49
N PHE A 32 -7.87 1.28 -13.24
CA PHE A 32 -6.57 0.74 -12.83
C PHE A 32 -5.55 1.82 -12.46
N VAL A 33 -5.50 2.91 -13.23
CA VAL A 33 -4.62 4.06 -12.98
C VAL A 33 -5.24 4.98 -11.91
N GLU A 34 -6.57 5.17 -11.95
CA GLU A 34 -7.29 6.02 -11.00
C GLU A 34 -7.22 5.51 -9.54
N PHE A 35 -7.17 4.18 -9.37
CA PHE A 35 -6.99 3.53 -8.07
C PHE A 35 -5.53 3.15 -7.77
N TYR A 36 -4.58 3.56 -8.63
CA TYR A 36 -3.15 3.33 -8.43
C TYR A 36 -2.79 1.85 -8.21
N VAL A 37 -3.52 0.92 -8.84
CA VAL A 37 -3.36 -0.53 -8.63
C VAL A 37 -1.93 -0.99 -8.92
N VAL A 38 -1.32 -0.46 -9.98
CA VAL A 38 0.08 -0.74 -10.35
C VAL A 38 1.06 -0.26 -9.27
N HIS A 39 0.78 0.88 -8.62
CA HIS A 39 1.62 1.40 -7.55
C HIS A 39 1.50 0.55 -6.28
N ILE A 40 0.28 0.07 -5.97
CA ILE A 40 0.06 -0.88 -4.87
C ILE A 40 0.89 -2.14 -5.11
N LEU A 41 0.77 -2.74 -6.30
CA LEU A 41 1.54 -3.94 -6.68
C LEU A 41 3.05 -3.69 -6.58
N GLY A 42 3.54 -2.58 -7.14
CA GLY A 42 4.96 -2.23 -7.08
C GLY A 42 5.46 -2.06 -5.64
N LEU A 43 4.68 -1.38 -4.79
CA LEU A 43 5.00 -1.19 -3.38
C LEU A 43 5.02 -2.53 -2.62
N MET A 44 4.06 -3.42 -2.89
CA MET A 44 3.98 -4.74 -2.25
C MET A 44 5.16 -5.64 -2.64
N VAL A 45 5.54 -5.65 -3.92
CA VAL A 45 6.74 -6.35 -4.39
C VAL A 45 7.99 -5.79 -3.70
N ALA A 46 8.13 -4.47 -3.65
CA ALA A 46 9.26 -3.82 -2.99
C ALA A 46 9.33 -4.16 -1.48
N LEU A 47 8.18 -4.19 -0.78
CA LEU A 47 8.09 -4.60 0.62
C LEU A 47 8.50 -6.06 0.83
N THR A 48 8.05 -6.96 -0.05
CA THR A 48 8.45 -8.37 0.00
C THR A 48 9.96 -8.52 -0.24
N MET A 49 10.51 -7.85 -1.25
CA MET A 49 11.97 -7.86 -1.51
C MET A 49 12.77 -7.27 -0.34
N ALA A 50 12.30 -6.16 0.24
CA ALA A 50 12.93 -5.55 1.42
C ALA A 50 12.89 -6.51 2.62
N SER A 51 11.78 -7.21 2.82
CA SER A 51 11.63 -8.22 3.86
C SER A 51 12.64 -9.37 3.69
N GLU A 52 12.86 -9.84 2.46
CA GLU A 52 13.88 -10.86 2.17
C GLU A 52 15.31 -10.35 2.38
N LEU A 53 15.59 -9.12 1.97
CA LEU A 53 16.91 -8.50 2.18
C LEU A 53 17.23 -8.35 3.68
N VAL A 54 16.24 -7.96 4.47
CA VAL A 54 16.35 -7.84 5.93
C VAL A 54 16.54 -9.22 6.57
N ALA A 55 15.83 -10.25 6.10
CA ALA A 55 16.06 -11.62 6.55
C ALA A 55 17.48 -12.11 6.26
N LYS A 56 18.03 -11.80 5.07
CA LYS A 56 19.42 -12.12 4.70
C LYS A 56 20.47 -11.40 5.56
N ARG A 57 20.12 -10.24 6.13
CA ARG A 57 20.98 -9.48 7.06
C ARG A 57 20.97 -10.03 8.50
N GLY A 58 20.30 -11.16 8.74
CA GLY A 58 20.31 -11.85 10.03
C GLY A 58 19.25 -11.35 11.02
N VAL A 59 18.27 -10.56 10.57
CA VAL A 59 17.15 -10.17 11.44
C VAL A 59 16.31 -11.42 11.77
N PRO A 60 15.97 -11.65 13.05
CA PRO A 60 15.22 -12.82 13.46
C PRO A 60 13.86 -12.90 12.77
N ALA A 61 13.51 -14.10 12.29
CA ALA A 61 12.24 -14.35 11.59
C ALA A 61 11.00 -13.96 12.41
N LEU A 62 11.10 -14.02 13.75
CA LEU A 62 10.04 -13.58 14.66
C LEU A 62 9.75 -12.07 14.52
N GLN A 63 10.78 -11.25 14.39
CA GLN A 63 10.63 -9.79 14.26
C GLN A 63 10.01 -9.41 12.92
N LEU A 64 10.44 -10.06 11.83
CA LEU A 64 9.82 -9.93 10.51
C LEU A 64 8.34 -10.33 10.54
N ARG A 65 7.99 -11.44 11.19
CA ARG A 65 6.59 -11.86 11.37
C ARG A 65 5.79 -10.83 12.17
N LEU A 66 6.36 -10.27 13.23
CA LEU A 66 5.71 -9.23 14.03
C LEU A 66 5.42 -7.97 13.20
N TRP A 67 6.37 -7.56 12.35
CA TRP A 67 6.18 -6.40 11.46
C TRP A 67 5.07 -6.64 10.43
N TRP A 68 5.04 -7.82 9.80
CA TRP A 68 3.96 -8.18 8.88
C TRP A 68 2.61 -8.31 9.58
N ASN A 69 2.56 -8.83 10.81
CA ASN A 69 1.33 -8.88 11.61
C ASN A 69 0.82 -7.47 11.93
N TRP A 70 1.70 -6.54 12.30
CA TRP A 70 1.33 -5.15 12.53
C TRP A 70 0.81 -4.48 11.26
N LEU A 71 1.48 -4.71 10.12
CA LEU A 71 1.02 -4.22 8.83
C LEU A 71 -0.38 -4.76 8.50
N LEU A 72 -0.58 -6.07 8.66
CA LEU A 72 -1.88 -6.72 8.44
C LEU A 72 -2.97 -6.15 9.34
N LEU A 73 -2.69 -6.01 10.64
CA LEU A 73 -3.64 -5.49 11.63
C LEU A 73 -4.04 -4.04 11.31
N LEU A 74 -3.08 -3.17 11.07
CA LEU A 74 -3.33 -1.76 10.73
C LEU A 74 -4.13 -1.67 9.43
N SER A 75 -3.73 -2.45 8.41
CA SER A 75 -4.40 -2.45 7.12
C SER A 75 -5.84 -2.95 7.21
N PHE A 76 -6.07 -4.04 7.96
CA PHE A 76 -7.41 -4.56 8.22
C PHE A 76 -8.27 -3.55 8.99
N THR A 77 -7.71 -2.90 10.00
CA THR A 77 -8.42 -1.92 10.83
C THR A 77 -8.89 -0.74 9.99
N VAL A 78 -7.99 -0.14 9.20
CA VAL A 78 -8.34 0.97 8.31
C VAL A 78 -9.33 0.52 7.23
N CYS A 79 -9.16 -0.67 6.66
CA CYS A 79 -10.08 -1.23 5.67
C CYS A 79 -11.49 -1.41 6.26
N ALA A 80 -11.62 -2.02 7.44
CA ALA A 80 -12.90 -2.24 8.11
C ALA A 80 -13.62 -0.92 8.44
N PHE A 81 -12.92 0.03 9.07
CA PHE A 81 -13.53 1.31 9.42
C PHE A 81 -13.89 2.16 8.19
N SER A 82 -13.03 2.18 7.17
CA SER A 82 -13.34 2.89 5.92
C SER A 82 -14.50 2.24 5.16
N GLY A 83 -14.60 0.91 5.17
CA GLY A 83 -15.72 0.17 4.60
C GLY A 83 -17.03 0.47 5.32
N LEU A 84 -17.02 0.49 6.65
CA LEU A 84 -18.17 0.88 7.47
C LEU A 84 -18.58 2.34 7.20
N ALA A 85 -17.62 3.25 7.10
CA ALA A 85 -17.87 4.66 6.83
C ALA A 85 -18.54 4.91 5.47
N LEU A 86 -18.29 4.05 4.46
CA LEU A 86 -18.92 4.16 3.15
C LEU A 86 -20.42 3.87 3.15
N PHE A 87 -20.96 3.22 4.19
CA PHE A 87 -22.42 3.04 4.36
C PHE A 87 -23.12 4.31 4.86
N LEU A 88 -22.38 5.29 5.37
CA LEU A 88 -22.94 6.56 5.81
C LEU A 88 -23.13 7.50 4.59
N PRO A 89 -24.15 8.38 4.60
CA PRO A 89 -24.36 9.36 3.55
C PRO A 89 -23.30 10.48 3.64
N LEU A 90 -22.11 10.22 3.08
CA LEU A 90 -20.98 11.14 3.07
C LEU A 90 -20.98 12.04 1.84
N GLN A 91 -20.37 13.21 1.97
CA GLN A 91 -20.16 14.10 0.82
C GLN A 91 -19.28 13.44 -0.25
N LYS A 92 -19.60 13.69 -1.53
CA LYS A 92 -18.94 13.08 -2.70
C LYS A 92 -17.40 13.08 -2.67
N PRO A 93 -16.69 14.18 -2.32
CA PRO A 93 -15.22 14.15 -2.28
C PRO A 93 -14.68 13.23 -1.19
N LEU A 94 -15.32 13.21 -0.02
CA LEU A 94 -14.92 12.38 1.10
C LEU A 94 -15.17 10.90 0.84
N ALA A 95 -16.32 10.56 0.25
CA ALA A 95 -16.64 9.19 -0.16
C ALA A 95 -15.62 8.65 -1.17
N LYS A 96 -15.17 9.46 -2.13
CA LYS A 96 -14.13 9.06 -3.11
C LYS A 96 -12.78 8.80 -2.43
N LEU A 97 -12.40 9.63 -1.46
CA LEU A 97 -11.16 9.44 -0.69
C LEU A 97 -11.22 8.17 0.17
N LEU A 98 -12.33 7.96 0.88
CA LEU A 98 -12.55 6.76 1.69
C LEU A 98 -12.55 5.50 0.85
N PHE A 99 -13.19 5.52 -0.32
CA PHE A 99 -13.16 4.40 -1.26
C PHE A 99 -11.73 4.08 -1.71
N LYS A 100 -10.92 5.10 -2.05
CA LYS A 100 -9.51 4.91 -2.38
C LYS A 100 -8.72 4.30 -1.22
N ALA A 101 -8.90 4.83 -0.01
CA ALA A 101 -8.23 4.32 1.19
C ALA A 101 -8.65 2.88 1.51
N HIS A 102 -9.94 2.56 1.38
CA HIS A 102 -10.49 1.22 1.57
C HIS A 102 -9.87 0.22 0.61
N VAL A 103 -9.82 0.54 -0.69
CA VAL A 103 -9.22 -0.33 -1.71
C VAL A 103 -7.71 -0.51 -1.46
N TRP A 104 -6.99 0.57 -1.11
CA TRP A 104 -5.56 0.51 -0.82
C TRP A 104 -5.27 -0.39 0.39
N THR A 105 -5.96 -0.18 1.50
CA THR A 105 -5.75 -0.95 2.73
C THR A 105 -6.34 -2.36 2.64
N GLY A 106 -7.36 -2.59 1.82
CA GLY A 106 -7.81 -3.93 1.46
C GLY A 106 -6.74 -4.70 0.69
N ALA A 107 -6.11 -4.07 -0.31
CA ALA A 107 -5.07 -4.71 -1.11
C ALA A 107 -3.79 -5.00 -0.31
N VAL A 108 -3.34 -4.05 0.53
CA VAL A 108 -2.19 -4.26 1.43
C VAL A 108 -2.49 -5.39 2.43
N GLY A 109 -3.70 -5.40 3.02
CA GLY A 109 -4.12 -6.45 3.94
C GLY A 109 -4.19 -7.82 3.26
N GLY A 110 -4.73 -7.89 2.05
CA GLY A 110 -4.78 -9.10 1.24
C GLY A 110 -3.38 -9.63 0.91
N TRP A 111 -2.45 -8.76 0.53
CA TRP A 111 -1.06 -9.15 0.26
C TRP A 111 -0.34 -9.69 1.50
N ALA A 112 -0.46 -8.99 2.63
CA ALA A 112 0.11 -9.44 3.90
C ALA A 112 -0.49 -10.81 4.31
N GLY A 113 -1.81 -10.98 4.15
CA GLY A 113 -2.49 -12.25 4.39
C GLY A 113 -1.96 -13.38 3.50
N LEU A 114 -1.78 -13.13 2.20
CA LEU A 114 -1.18 -14.08 1.26
C LEU A 114 0.26 -14.44 1.63
N TYR A 115 1.07 -13.46 2.04
CA TYR A 115 2.43 -13.69 2.49
C TYR A 115 2.46 -14.65 3.69
N HIS A 116 1.59 -14.44 4.70
CA HIS A 116 1.47 -15.34 5.84
C HIS A 116 0.95 -16.72 5.45
N ALA A 117 -0.05 -16.81 4.57
CA ALA A 117 -0.57 -18.08 4.07
C ALA A 117 0.52 -18.87 3.34
N ALA A 118 1.27 -18.23 2.44
CA ALA A 118 2.39 -18.84 1.74
C ALA A 118 3.49 -19.30 2.69
N ALA A 119 3.85 -18.49 3.69
CA ALA A 119 4.83 -18.87 4.71
C ALA A 119 4.37 -20.09 5.51
N ARG A 120 3.08 -20.16 5.88
CA ARG A 120 2.49 -21.29 6.62
C ARG A 120 2.47 -22.56 5.77
N LEU A 121 2.11 -22.46 4.49
CA LEU A 121 2.12 -23.59 3.56
C LEU A 121 3.53 -24.19 3.39
N ARG A 122 4.58 -23.36 3.38
CA ARG A 122 5.97 -23.85 3.33
C ARG A 122 6.36 -24.71 4.52
N HIS A 123 5.76 -24.47 5.70
CA HIS A 123 6.04 -25.28 6.91
C HIS A 123 5.25 -26.58 6.95
N MET A 124 4.21 -26.73 6.12
CA MET A 124 3.41 -27.95 6.03
C MET A 124 3.82 -28.86 4.86
N ARG A 125 4.76 -28.42 4.01
CA ARG A 125 5.25 -29.29 2.94
C ARG A 125 6.01 -30.46 3.56
N PRO A 126 5.65 -31.72 3.25
CA PRO A 126 6.44 -32.86 3.66
C PRO A 126 7.85 -32.71 3.09
N VAL A 127 8.85 -33.01 3.91
CA VAL A 127 10.24 -33.15 3.45
C VAL A 127 10.26 -34.40 2.58
N VAL A 128 10.36 -34.21 1.27
CA VAL A 128 10.57 -35.28 0.28
C VAL A 128 12.05 -35.29 -0.06
#